data_AF-A0A286TTI8-F1
#
_entry.id   AF-A0A286TTI8-F1
#
_cell.length_a   1.000
_cell.length_b   1.000
_cell.length_c   1.000
_cell.angle_alpha   90.00
_cell.angle_beta   90.00
_cell.angle_gamma   90.00
#
_symmetry.space_group_name_H-M   'P 1'
#
loop_
_entity.id
_entity.type
_entity.pdbx_description
1 polymer ?
#
loop_
_entity_poly.entity_id
_entity_poly.type
_entity_poly.pdbx_seq_one_letter_code
_entity_poly.pdbx_strand_id
1 'polypeptide(L)'
;MDIYKYAMQMELDGKHFYHDLSKKTNNTGIKSILTMMAESEAKHYNVILSMQKNDKTQYSADTEVLTKVKNIFMTMKEEKKIDIDNSQVEIYKKALDVEINSEKFYQERADAEKDTYRKELFLTLANEEKNHCVILKNLVNLTEAPDNLW
;
A
#
# COMPACT_ATOMS: atom_id res chain seq x y z
N MET A 1 -9.09 -21.94 -8.56
CA MET A 1 -8.76 -21.21 -7.32
C MET A 1 -9.79 -20.09 -7.18
N ASP A 2 -10.40 -19.94 -6.01
CA ASP A 2 -11.36 -18.85 -5.78
C ASP A 2 -10.60 -17.52 -5.76
N ILE A 3 -10.92 -16.66 -6.72
CA ILE A 3 -10.19 -15.41 -6.94
C ILE A 3 -10.26 -14.46 -5.74
N TYR A 4 -11.39 -14.47 -5.03
CA TYR A 4 -11.56 -13.65 -3.84
C TYR A 4 -10.69 -14.16 -2.70
N LYS A 5 -10.55 -15.49 -2.55
CA LYS A 5 -9.64 -16.06 -1.54
C LYS A 5 -8.18 -15.72 -1.82
N TYR A 6 -7.80 -15.72 -3.10
CA TYR A 6 -6.45 -15.29 -3.50
C TYR A 6 -6.22 -13.83 -3.15
N ALA A 7 -7.11 -12.93 -3.57
CA ALA A 7 -7.00 -11.51 -3.31
C ALA A 7 -7.00 -11.19 -1.81
N MET A 8 -7.92 -11.79 -1.04
CA MET A 8 -7.93 -11.66 0.42
C MET A 8 -6.62 -12.14 1.09
N GLN A 9 -6.04 -13.24 0.61
CA GLN A 9 -4.76 -13.71 1.16
C GLN A 9 -3.64 -12.72 0.85
N MET A 10 -3.61 -12.18 -0.37
CA MET A 10 -2.65 -11.15 -0.79
C MET A 10 -2.71 -9.92 0.13
N GLU A 11 -3.91 -9.39 0.39
CA GLU A 11 -4.10 -8.25 1.31
C GLU A 11 -3.71 -8.58 2.75
N LEU A 12 -4.04 -9.78 3.22
CA LEU A 12 -3.70 -10.21 4.57
C LEU A 12 -2.18 -10.35 4.76
N ASP A 13 -1.49 -10.86 3.74
CA ASP A 13 -0.04 -10.99 3.73
C ASP A 13 0.63 -9.61 3.70
N GLY A 14 0.15 -8.69 2.85
CA GLY A 14 0.59 -7.29 2.80
C GLY A 14 0.43 -6.58 4.14
N LYS A 15 -0.76 -6.69 4.76
CA LYS A 15 -1.03 -6.16 6.10
C LYS A 15 0.00 -6.64 7.13
N HIS A 16 0.22 -7.95 7.22
CA HIS A 16 1.16 -8.51 8.18
C HIS A 16 2.58 -8.07 7.90
N PHE A 17 2.97 -8.07 6.63
CA PHE A 17 4.29 -7.63 6.18
C PHE A 17 4.60 -6.19 6.62
N TYR A 18 3.73 -5.23 6.30
CA TYR A 18 3.95 -3.83 6.68
C TYR A 18 3.87 -3.60 8.18
N HIS A 19 2.96 -4.27 8.87
CA HIS A 19 2.87 -4.20 10.32
C HIS A 19 4.13 -4.75 11.02
N ASP A 20 4.72 -5.82 10.51
CA ASP A 20 5.96 -6.35 11.07
C ASP A 20 7.18 -5.51 10.72
N LEU A 21 7.19 -4.87 9.54
CA LEU A 21 8.23 -3.93 9.14
C LEU A 21 8.19 -2.66 10.00
N SER A 22 7.00 -2.17 10.36
CA SER A 22 6.83 -0.99 11.21
C SER A 22 7.39 -1.20 12.63
N LYS A 23 7.42 -2.45 13.11
CA LYS A 23 8.04 -2.80 14.41
C LYS A 23 9.57 -2.86 14.37
N LYS A 24 10.17 -3.01 13.18
CA LYS A 24 11.63 -3.17 13.00
C LYS A 24 12.35 -1.83 12.84
N THR A 25 11.61 -0.74 12.61
CA THR A 25 12.18 0.61 12.48
C THR A 25 12.05 1.39 13.78
N ASN A 26 13.10 2.14 14.13
CA ASN A 26 13.08 3.11 15.21
C ASN A 26 12.65 4.51 14.74
N ASN A 27 12.58 4.73 13.42
CA ASN A 27 12.17 6.00 12.85
C ASN A 27 10.66 6.14 12.94
N THR A 28 10.19 7.13 13.70
CA THR A 28 8.75 7.36 13.95
C THR A 28 7.97 7.68 12.68
N GLY A 29 8.58 8.41 11.74
CA GLY A 29 7.96 8.75 10.46
C GLY A 29 7.79 7.51 9.57
N ILE A 30 8.85 6.72 9.40
CA ILE A 30 8.78 5.46 8.63
C ILE A 30 7.79 4.50 9.29
N LYS A 31 7.82 4.39 10.61
CA LYS A 31 6.85 3.56 11.37
C LYS A 31 5.42 3.99 11.09
N SER A 32 5.14 5.29 11.07
CA SER A 32 3.83 5.84 10.75
C SER A 32 3.40 5.46 9.33
N ILE A 33 4.27 5.65 8.34
CA ILE A 33 4.00 5.31 6.93
C ILE A 33 3.68 3.81 6.78
N LEU A 34 4.52 2.94 7.34
CA LEU A 34 4.31 1.49 7.26
C LEU A 34 3.03 1.04 7.99
N THR A 35 2.67 1.69 9.09
CA THR A 35 1.42 1.41 9.79
C THR A 35 0.21 1.81 8.93
N MET A 36 0.27 2.98 8.27
CA MET A 36 -0.78 3.41 7.35
C MET A 36 -0.96 2.45 6.16
N MET A 37 0.14 1.93 5.60
CA MET A 37 0.06 0.91 4.55
C MET A 37 -0.64 -0.36 5.06
N ALA A 38 -0.24 -0.88 6.23
CA ALA A 38 -0.88 -2.05 6.83
C ALA A 38 -2.39 -1.84 7.08
N GLU A 39 -2.80 -0.63 7.46
CA GLU A 39 -4.21 -0.27 7.63
C GLU A 39 -4.95 -0.20 6.28
N SER A 40 -4.29 0.23 5.20
CA SER A 40 -4.86 0.22 3.85
C SER A 40 -5.14 -1.20 3.38
N GLU A 41 -4.17 -2.12 3.49
CA GLU A 41 -4.39 -3.53 3.09
C GLU A 41 -5.50 -4.19 3.92
N ALA A 42 -5.61 -3.83 5.20
CA ALA A 42 -6.71 -4.30 6.03
C ALA A 42 -8.08 -3.81 5.53
N LYS A 43 -8.17 -2.60 4.97
CA LYS A 43 -9.39 -2.08 4.33
C LYS A 43 -9.66 -2.84 3.03
N HIS A 44 -8.64 -3.03 2.18
CA HIS A 44 -8.75 -3.77 0.92
C HIS A 44 -9.32 -5.18 1.16
N TYR A 45 -8.78 -5.91 2.16
CA TYR A 45 -9.29 -7.21 2.57
C TYR A 45 -10.80 -7.20 2.83
N ASN A 46 -11.27 -6.21 3.59
CA ASN A 46 -12.69 -6.10 3.96
C ASN A 46 -13.56 -5.80 2.73
N VAL A 47 -13.08 -4.98 1.79
CA VAL A 47 -13.78 -4.70 0.53
C VAL A 47 -13.96 -5.98 -0.27
N ILE A 48 -12.88 -6.76 -0.44
CA ILE A 48 -12.90 -8.02 -1.19
C ILE A 48 -13.83 -9.04 -0.52
N LEU A 49 -13.81 -9.12 0.81
CA LEU A 49 -14.72 -9.97 1.59
C LEU A 49 -16.19 -9.57 1.38
N SER A 50 -16.50 -8.27 1.39
CA SER A 50 -17.84 -7.75 1.08
C SER A 50 -18.26 -8.10 -0.36
N MET A 51 -17.35 -7.92 -1.32
CA MET A 51 -17.61 -8.30 -2.72
C MET A 51 -17.91 -9.79 -2.86
N GLN A 52 -17.16 -10.65 -2.16
CA GLN A 52 -17.39 -12.11 -2.16
C GLN A 52 -18.77 -12.47 -1.58
N LYS A 53 -19.25 -11.72 -0.59
CA LYS A 53 -20.58 -11.90 0.02
C LYS A 53 -21.73 -11.29 -0.79
N ASN A 54 -21.43 -10.63 -1.90
CA ASN A 54 -22.37 -9.80 -2.67
C ASN A 54 -22.97 -8.64 -1.86
N ASP A 55 -22.28 -8.18 -0.82
CA ASP A 55 -22.68 -6.99 -0.08
C ASP A 55 -22.34 -5.74 -0.90
N LYS A 56 -23.30 -4.83 -1.07
CA LYS A 56 -23.10 -3.55 -1.78
C LYS A 56 -22.46 -2.50 -0.86
N THR A 57 -21.38 -2.88 -0.17
CA THR A 57 -20.70 -2.00 0.76
C THR A 57 -20.12 -0.80 0.00
N GLN A 58 -20.57 0.41 0.32
CA GLN A 58 -19.92 1.61 -0.19
C GLN A 58 -18.47 1.64 0.31
N TYR A 59 -17.54 1.47 -0.63
CA TYR A 59 -16.12 1.69 -0.41
C TYR A 59 -15.74 2.98 -1.12
N SER A 60 -15.07 3.86 -0.38
CA SER A 60 -14.50 5.09 -0.90
C SER A 60 -12.99 5.00 -0.82
N ALA A 61 -12.33 5.34 -1.90
CA ALA A 61 -10.87 5.42 -1.94
C ALA A 61 -10.33 6.29 -0.80
N ASP A 62 -9.21 5.90 -0.22
CA ASP A 62 -8.44 6.71 0.72
C ASP A 62 -7.61 7.75 -0.06
N THR A 63 -8.30 8.83 -0.44
CA THR A 63 -7.74 9.90 -1.28
C THR A 63 -6.66 10.74 -0.58
N GLU A 64 -6.53 10.62 0.75
CA GLU A 64 -5.63 11.44 1.55
C GLU A 64 -4.32 10.73 1.93
N VAL A 65 -4.19 9.42 1.70
CA VAL A 65 -2.99 8.65 2.10
C VAL A 65 -1.72 9.29 1.56
N LEU A 66 -1.67 9.57 0.26
CA LEU A 66 -0.50 10.18 -0.36
C LEU A 66 -0.18 11.53 0.27
N THR A 67 -1.17 12.39 0.51
CA THR A 67 -0.96 13.71 1.14
C THR A 67 -0.42 13.59 2.57
N LYS A 68 -0.95 12.65 3.35
CA LYS A 68 -0.49 12.38 4.72
C LYS A 68 0.94 11.84 4.75
N VAL A 69 1.22 10.84 3.92
CA VAL A 69 2.56 10.24 3.79
C VAL A 69 3.57 11.26 3.29
N LYS A 70 3.18 12.05 2.30
CA LYS A 70 3.90 13.22 1.82
C LYS A 70 4.28 14.10 3.02
N ASN A 71 3.32 14.66 3.75
CA ASN A 71 3.63 15.52 4.91
C ASN A 71 4.62 14.89 5.92
N ILE A 72 4.50 13.59 6.20
CA ILE A 72 5.46 12.88 7.07
C ILE A 72 6.89 12.94 6.51
N PHE A 73 7.08 12.69 5.20
CA PHE A 73 8.39 12.80 4.56
C PHE A 73 9.00 14.21 4.69
N MET A 74 8.21 15.29 4.56
CA MET A 74 8.74 16.65 4.77
C MET A 74 9.17 16.90 6.19
N THR A 75 8.33 16.51 7.16
CA THR A 75 8.67 16.67 8.57
C THR A 75 9.97 15.93 8.90
N MET A 76 10.16 14.71 8.38
CA MET A 76 11.41 13.97 8.54
C MET A 76 12.61 14.71 7.93
N LYS A 77 12.45 15.34 6.76
CA LYS A 77 13.48 16.13 6.08
C LYS A 77 13.86 17.38 6.87
N GLU A 78 12.86 18.12 7.37
CA GLU A 78 13.05 19.33 8.17
C GLU A 78 13.75 19.05 9.50
N GLU A 79 13.37 17.95 10.17
CA GLU A 79 13.94 17.57 11.46
C GLU A 79 15.36 16.97 11.35
N LYS A 80 15.86 16.70 10.13
CA LYS A 80 17.12 15.96 9.86
C LYS A 80 17.22 14.63 10.62
N LYS A 81 16.09 14.05 11.01
CA LYS A 81 16.00 12.74 11.70
C LYS A 81 15.85 11.62 10.68
N ILE A 82 16.80 11.56 9.76
CA ILE A 82 16.86 10.50 8.76
C ILE A 82 17.86 9.45 9.28
N ASP A 83 17.46 8.74 10.35
CA ASP A 83 18.13 7.50 10.75
C ASP A 83 17.43 6.34 10.05
N ILE A 84 18.08 5.82 9.02
CA ILE A 84 17.52 4.86 8.09
C ILE A 84 18.44 3.67 7.97
N ASP A 85 17.85 2.53 8.28
CA ASP A 85 18.51 1.25 8.12
C ASP A 85 18.56 0.88 6.63
N ASN A 86 19.71 1.13 6.01
CA ASN A 86 19.98 0.78 4.63
C ASN A 86 19.87 -0.72 4.36
N SER A 87 19.86 -1.59 5.39
CA SER A 87 19.59 -3.02 5.19
C SER A 87 18.14 -3.31 4.77
N GLN A 88 17.23 -2.35 4.96
CA GLN A 88 15.82 -2.47 4.56
C GLN A 88 15.55 -2.10 3.10
N VAL A 89 16.51 -1.49 2.37
CA VAL A 89 16.29 -1.06 0.97
C VAL A 89 15.81 -2.20 0.07
N GLU A 90 16.43 -3.37 0.21
CA GLU A 90 16.10 -4.56 -0.57
C GLU A 90 14.72 -5.11 -0.19
N ILE A 91 14.30 -4.91 1.06
CA ILE A 91 12.96 -5.28 1.53
C ILE A 91 11.91 -4.36 0.91
N TYR A 92 12.17 -3.05 0.83
CA TYR A 92 11.27 -2.10 0.17
C TYR A 92 11.17 -2.34 -1.34
N LYS A 93 12.28 -2.69 -2.02
CA LYS A 93 12.27 -3.06 -3.45
C LYS A 93 11.40 -4.30 -3.71
N LYS A 94 11.53 -5.34 -2.88
CA LYS A 94 10.68 -6.54 -2.97
C LYS A 94 9.22 -6.24 -2.70
N ALA A 95 8.93 -5.40 -1.70
CA ALA A 95 7.57 -4.94 -1.44
C ALA A 95 7.01 -4.19 -2.66
N LEU A 96 7.81 -3.33 -3.30
CA LEU A 96 7.40 -2.58 -4.49
C LEU A 96 7.01 -3.52 -5.64
N ASP A 97 7.79 -4.60 -5.86
CA ASP A 97 7.43 -5.59 -6.87
C ASP A 97 6.11 -6.30 -6.55
N VAL A 98 5.83 -6.57 -5.26
CA VAL A 98 4.54 -7.12 -4.83
C VAL A 98 3.41 -6.14 -5.14
N GLU A 99 3.53 -4.86 -4.77
CA GLU A 99 2.51 -3.84 -5.02
C GLU A 99 2.24 -3.62 -6.52
N ILE A 100 3.28 -3.64 -7.36
CA ILE A 100 3.13 -3.53 -8.83
C ILE A 100 2.31 -4.71 -9.36
N ASN A 101 2.54 -5.91 -8.81
CA ASN A 101 1.77 -7.09 -9.20
C ASN A 101 0.33 -7.02 -8.69
N SER A 102 0.08 -6.47 -7.50
CA SER A 102 -1.26 -6.21 -6.94
C SER A 102 -2.05 -5.19 -7.78
N GLU A 103 -1.43 -4.05 -8.13
CA GLU A 103 -2.01 -3.03 -9.04
C GLU A 103 -2.45 -3.69 -10.34
N LYS A 104 -1.53 -4.43 -10.99
CA LYS A 104 -1.81 -5.10 -12.25
C LYS A 104 -2.92 -6.14 -12.12
N PHE A 105 -2.90 -6.92 -11.04
CA PHE A 105 -3.92 -7.92 -10.77
C PHE A 105 -5.32 -7.29 -10.71
N TYR A 106 -5.49 -6.20 -9.95
CA TYR A 106 -6.77 -5.52 -9.83
C TYR A 106 -7.21 -4.83 -11.12
N GLN A 107 -6.27 -4.24 -11.87
CA GLN A 107 -6.55 -3.68 -13.19
C GLN A 107 -7.10 -4.76 -14.16
N GLU A 108 -6.44 -5.92 -14.21
CA GLU A 108 -6.91 -7.05 -15.03
C GLU A 108 -8.28 -7.57 -14.58
N ARG A 109 -8.57 -7.57 -13.27
CA ARG A 109 -9.92 -7.92 -12.76
C ARG A 109 -10.97 -6.91 -13.21
N ALA A 110 -10.67 -5.61 -13.12
CA ALA A 110 -11.57 -4.55 -13.57
C ALA A 110 -11.89 -4.66 -15.06
N ASP A 111 -10.90 -5.00 -15.89
CA ASP A 111 -11.08 -5.13 -17.35
C ASP A 111 -11.96 -6.32 -17.73
N ALA A 112 -11.92 -7.39 -16.94
CA ALA A 112 -12.72 -8.59 -17.14
C ALA A 112 -14.13 -8.53 -16.50
N GLU A 113 -14.39 -7.56 -15.63
CA GLU A 113 -15.64 -7.43 -14.88
C GLU A 113 -16.74 -6.76 -15.71
N LYS A 114 -17.96 -7.32 -15.64
CA LYS A 114 -19.14 -6.85 -16.36
C LYS A 114 -20.03 -5.98 -15.49
N ASP A 115 -20.06 -6.24 -14.19
CA ASP A 115 -20.78 -5.41 -13.24
C ASP A 115 -20.04 -4.09 -13.04
N THR A 116 -20.66 -2.98 -13.44
CA THR A 116 -20.03 -1.66 -13.40
C THR A 116 -19.61 -1.25 -12.01
N TYR A 117 -20.37 -1.63 -10.98
CA TYR A 117 -20.04 -1.29 -9.60
C TYR A 117 -18.81 -2.05 -9.10
N ARG A 118 -18.72 -3.36 -9.36
CA ARG A 118 -17.53 -4.17 -9.05
C ARG A 118 -16.31 -3.73 -9.82
N LYS A 119 -16.50 -3.34 -11.08
CA LYS A 119 -15.43 -2.79 -11.91
C LYS A 119 -14.83 -1.53 -11.26
N GLU A 120 -15.67 -0.59 -10.83
CA GLU A 120 -15.22 0.62 -10.14
C GLU A 120 -14.49 0.29 -8.81
N LEU A 121 -14.94 -0.72 -8.07
CA LEU A 121 -14.23 -1.19 -6.87
C LEU A 121 -12.83 -1.73 -7.19
N PHE A 122 -12.70 -2.56 -8.23
CA PHE A 122 -11.39 -3.07 -8.65
C PHE A 122 -10.47 -1.96 -9.17
N LEU A 123 -11.00 -0.97 -9.91
CA LEU A 123 -10.22 0.20 -10.33
C LEU A 123 -9.76 1.04 -9.14
N THR A 124 -10.62 1.15 -8.12
CA THR A 124 -10.28 1.85 -6.88
C THR A 124 -9.12 1.16 -6.17
N LEU A 125 -9.20 -0.17 -5.97
CA LEU A 125 -8.13 -0.95 -5.36
C LEU A 125 -6.83 -0.84 -6.17
N ALA A 126 -6.89 -1.00 -7.50
CA ALA A 126 -5.71 -0.84 -8.36
C ALA A 126 -5.03 0.53 -8.19
N ASN A 127 -5.82 1.60 -8.07
CA ASN A 127 -5.28 2.93 -7.85
C ASN A 127 -4.68 3.11 -6.44
N GLU A 128 -5.21 2.44 -5.42
CA GLU A 128 -4.63 2.42 -4.07
C GLU A 128 -3.29 1.66 -4.05
N GLU A 129 -3.18 0.50 -4.70
CA GLU A 129 -1.88 -0.21 -4.82
C GLU A 129 -0.84 0.59 -5.61
N LYS A 130 -1.29 1.33 -6.62
CA LYS A 130 -0.43 2.27 -7.32
C LYS A 130 0.11 3.37 -6.39
N ASN A 131 -0.71 3.84 -5.44
CA ASN A 131 -0.26 4.80 -4.44
C ASN A 131 0.76 4.16 -3.48
N HIS A 132 0.57 2.90 -3.08
CA HIS A 132 1.55 2.13 -2.32
C HIS A 132 2.89 2.03 -3.05
N CYS A 133 2.87 1.79 -4.37
CA CYS A 133 4.08 1.81 -5.19
C CYS A 133 4.82 3.16 -5.12
N VAL A 134 4.09 4.28 -5.14
CA VAL A 134 4.69 5.62 -5.00
C VAL A 134 5.33 5.79 -3.63
N ILE A 135 4.68 5.33 -2.56
CA ILE A 135 5.20 5.41 -1.19
C ILE A 135 6.51 4.60 -1.07
N LEU A 136 6.52 3.36 -1.56
CA LEU A 136 7.69 2.48 -1.49
C LEU A 136 8.86 3.02 -2.32
N LYS A 137 8.61 3.58 -3.51
CA LYS A 137 9.65 4.26 -4.29
C LYS A 137 10.28 5.41 -3.50
N ASN A 138 9.48 6.18 -2.75
CA ASN A 138 10.02 7.23 -1.90
C ASN A 138 10.82 6.67 -0.71
N LEU A 139 10.40 5.55 -0.12
CA LEU A 139 11.19 4.87 0.94
C LEU A 139 12.52 4.34 0.40
N VAL A 140 12.55 3.76 -0.81
CA VAL A 140 13.78 3.32 -1.49
C VAL A 140 14.68 4.52 -1.77
N ASN A 141 14.15 5.58 -2.38
CA ASN A 141 14.92 6.80 -2.67
C ASN A 141 15.50 7.41 -1.40
N LEU A 142 14.73 7.42 -0.32
CA LEU A 142 15.18 7.92 0.97
C LEU A 142 16.34 7.09 1.55
N THR A 143 16.35 5.77 1.36
CA THR A 143 17.48 4.91 1.79
C THR A 143 18.72 5.07 0.91
N GLU A 144 18.56 5.25 -0.40
CA GLU A 144 19.69 5.29 -1.36
C GLU A 144 20.27 6.71 -1.53
N ALA A 145 19.42 7.73 -1.46
CA ALA A 145 19.75 9.14 -1.66
C ALA A 145 18.82 10.04 -0.80
N PRO A 146 19.12 10.22 0.51
CA PRO A 146 18.28 10.96 1.46
C PRO A 146 17.86 12.38 1.04
N ASP A 147 18.66 13.02 0.17
CA ASP A 147 18.40 14.37 -0.33
C ASP A 147 17.31 14.44 -1.42
N ASN A 148 16.97 13.30 -2.04
CA ASN A 148 16.00 13.17 -3.14
C ASN A 148 14.62 12.65 -2.66
N LEU A 149 14.11 13.24 -1.59
CA LEU A 149 12.72 13.05 -1.15
C LEU A 149 11.78 13.98 -1.90
N TRP A 150 10.86 13.36 -2.66
CA TRP A 150 9.84 13.91 -3.58
C TRP A 150 10.24 15.08 -4.48
#